data_AF-A0A933NB28-F1
#
_entry.id   AF-A0A933NB28-F1
#
_cell.length_a   1.000
_cell.length_b   1.000
_cell.length_c   1.000
_cell.angle_alpha   90.00
_cell.angle_beta   90.00
_cell.angle_gamma   90.00
#
_symmetry.space_group_name_H-M   'P 1'
#
loop_
_entity.id
_entity.type
_entity.pdbx_description
1 polymer ?
#
loop_
_entity_poly.entity_id
_entity_poly.type
_entity_poly.pdbx_seq_one_letter_code
_entity_poly.pdbx_strand_id
1 'polypeptide(L)'
;MSAQKVLPLLLRPRTFLRMLVDPKAPKLARVIAVASLAYAIWPFDVLPDILPLVGYLDDLGVLAIAMGYLFRQLDEYDRTKRLAAGGVERSSE
;
A
#
# COMPACT_ATOMS: atom_id res chain seq x y z
N MET A 1 -5.05 -16.17 3.03
CA MET A 1 -3.81 -15.36 3.06
C MET A 1 -3.61 -14.89 4.49
N SER A 2 -2.61 -15.45 5.20
CA SER A 2 -2.47 -15.28 6.65
C SER A 2 -2.09 -13.86 7.06
N ALA A 3 -2.84 -13.31 8.01
CA ALA A 3 -2.66 -11.99 8.64
C ALA A 3 -1.30 -11.75 9.33
N GLN A 4 -0.37 -12.72 9.29
CA GLN A 4 0.95 -12.63 9.93
C GLN A 4 1.97 -11.78 9.16
N LYS A 5 1.73 -11.45 7.88
CA LYS A 5 2.70 -10.69 7.05
C LYS A 5 2.61 -9.17 7.17
N VAL A 6 1.52 -8.62 7.71
CA VAL A 6 1.32 -7.18 7.92
C VAL A 6 1.89 -6.67 9.25
N LEU A 7 2.14 -7.58 10.19
CA LEU A 7 2.61 -7.28 11.54
C LEU A 7 4.00 -6.61 11.64
N PRO A 8 5.02 -6.89 10.79
CA PRO A 8 6.34 -6.28 10.95
C PRO A 8 6.44 -4.83 10.43
N LEU A 9 5.42 -4.31 9.74
CA LEU A 9 5.42 -2.94 9.20
C LEU A 9 5.03 -1.90 10.27
N LEU A 10 4.16 -2.27 11.19
CA LEU A 10 3.71 -1.43 12.30
C LEU A 10 4.74 -1.30 13.44
N LEU A 11 5.77 -2.15 13.47
CA LEU A 11 6.70 -2.30 14.60
C LEU A 11 8.14 -1.80 14.33
N ARG A 12 8.41 -1.07 13.24
CA ARG A 12 9.76 -0.58 12.88
C ARG A 12 9.88 0.95 12.78
N PRO A 13 9.66 1.69 13.88
CA PRO A 13 9.75 3.16 13.89
C PRO A 13 11.15 3.67 13.49
N ARG A 14 12.20 2.90 13.81
CA ARG A 14 13.59 3.25 13.47
C ARG A 14 13.86 3.26 11.96
N THR A 15 13.21 2.40 11.19
CA THR A 15 13.36 2.34 9.73
C THR A 15 12.65 3.51 9.05
N PHE A 16 11.46 3.85 9.56
CA PHE A 16 10.70 5.01 9.10
C PHE A 16 11.45 6.33 9.31
N LEU A 17 12.03 6.53 10.50
CA LEU A 17 12.85 7.70 10.79
C LEU A 17 14.07 7.79 9.87
N ARG A 18 14.79 6.68 9.64
CA ARG A 18 15.94 6.66 8.72
C ARG A 18 15.56 7.06 7.28
N MET A 19 14.38 6.65 6.80
CA MET A 19 13.89 7.02 5.47
C MET A 19 13.63 8.53 5.32
N LEU A 20 13.21 9.20 6.41
CA LEU A 20 12.96 10.64 6.40
C LEU A 20 14.26 11.46 6.32
N VAL A 21 15.33 10.98 6.93
CA VAL A 21 16.63 11.68 6.97
C VAL A 21 17.57 11.29 5.82
N ASP A 22 17.39 10.12 5.20
CA ASP A 22 18.28 9.65 4.14
C ASP A 22 18.01 10.40 2.81
N PRO A 23 18.98 11.17 2.27
CA PRO A 23 18.83 11.87 1.02
C PRO A 23 18.66 10.93 -0.20
N LYS A 24 19.12 9.68 -0.11
CA LYS A 24 18.95 8.65 -1.15
C LYS A 24 17.56 8.02 -1.14
N ALA A 25 16.74 8.26 -0.12
CA ALA A 25 15.37 7.78 -0.09
C ALA A 25 14.55 8.40 -1.24
N PRO A 26 13.66 7.63 -1.89
CA PRO A 26 12.82 8.15 -2.96
C PRO A 26 12.06 9.39 -2.51
N LYS A 27 12.17 10.49 -3.28
CA LYS A 27 11.57 11.79 -2.94
C LYS A 27 10.07 11.67 -2.67
N LEU A 28 9.37 10.87 -3.47
CA LEU A 28 7.93 10.62 -3.33
C LEU A 28 7.60 9.94 -1.99
N ALA A 29 8.39 8.95 -1.55
CA ALA A 29 8.19 8.26 -0.28
C ALA A 29 8.39 9.20 0.92
N ARG A 30 9.34 10.13 0.83
CA ARG A 30 9.59 11.14 1.85
C ARG A 30 8.45 12.15 1.94
N VAL A 31 7.96 12.62 0.78
CA VAL A 31 6.81 13.53 0.70
C VAL A 31 5.57 12.89 1.31
N ILE A 32 5.26 11.64 0.95
CA ILE A 32 4.13 10.89 1.50
C ILE A 32 4.28 10.72 3.02
N ALA A 33 5.46 10.35 3.51
CA ALA A 33 5.68 10.18 4.95
C ALA A 33 5.48 11.48 5.75
N VAL A 34 5.98 12.60 5.24
CA VAL A 34 5.76 13.93 5.86
C VAL A 34 4.28 14.33 5.78
N ALA A 35 3.62 14.10 4.64
CA ALA A 35 2.19 14.38 4.47
C ALA A 35 1.33 13.54 5.42
N SER A 36 1.65 12.25 5.62
CA SER A 36 0.96 11.38 6.57
C SER A 36 1.16 11.84 8.02
N LEU A 37 2.35 12.31 8.40
CA LEU A 37 2.62 12.91 9.71
C LEU A 37 1.86 14.23 9.90
N ALA A 38 1.86 15.10 8.89
CA ALA A 38 1.12 16.36 8.92
C ALA A 38 -0.40 16.12 9.05
N TYR A 39 -0.92 15.14 8.30
CA TYR A 39 -2.31 14.70 8.39
C TYR A 39 -2.65 14.10 9.77
N ALA A 40 -1.74 13.31 10.35
CA ALA A 40 -1.95 12.74 11.69
C ALA A 40 -1.92 13.78 12.82
N ILE A 41 -1.16 14.87 12.66
CA ILE A 41 -1.04 15.96 13.64
C ILE A 41 -2.16 17.00 13.46
N TRP A 42 -2.75 17.11 12.26
CA TRP A 42 -3.80 18.07 11.95
C TRP A 42 -5.15 17.37 11.67
N PRO A 43 -5.92 17.01 12.72
CA PRO A 43 -7.12 16.20 12.54
C PRO A 43 -8.37 16.96 12.09
N PHE A 44 -8.33 18.26 11.71
CA PHE A 44 -9.58 19.04 11.66
C PHE A 44 -9.88 20.08 10.55
N ASP A 45 -8.98 20.73 9.80
CA ASP A 45 -9.38 22.09 9.32
C ASP A 45 -9.84 22.31 7.85
N VAL A 46 -10.38 21.31 7.13
CA VAL A 46 -11.02 21.60 5.81
C VAL A 46 -12.28 20.78 5.49
N LEU A 47 -12.39 19.56 6.00
CA LEU A 47 -13.54 18.68 5.74
C LEU A 47 -14.71 18.66 6.75
N PRO A 48 -14.70 19.28 7.96
CA PRO A 48 -15.68 18.91 8.98
C PRO A 48 -17.16 19.17 8.66
N ASP A 49 -17.49 20.10 7.75
CA ASP A 49 -18.85 20.65 7.73
C ASP A 49 -19.75 20.22 6.54
N ILE A 50 -19.28 19.43 5.55
CA ILE A 50 -20.09 19.20 4.34
C ILE A 50 -20.55 17.75 4.12
N LEU A 51 -19.80 16.70 4.51
CA LEU A 51 -20.07 15.34 4.00
C LEU A 51 -19.95 14.21 5.04
N PRO A 52 -20.64 14.26 6.20
CA PRO A 52 -20.62 13.14 7.13
C PRO A 52 -21.25 11.83 6.58
N LEU A 53 -21.93 11.86 5.42
CA LEU A 53 -22.56 10.67 4.81
C LEU A 53 -21.95 10.23 3.47
N VAL A 54 -21.42 11.16 2.67
CA VAL A 54 -20.86 10.86 1.34
C VAL A 54 -19.38 10.46 1.42
N GLY A 55 -18.63 10.95 2.42
CA GLY A 55 -17.21 10.60 2.60
C GLY A 55 -16.99 9.10 2.81
N TYR A 56 -17.88 8.44 3.56
CA TYR A 56 -17.80 6.98 3.77
C TYR A 56 -18.11 6.16 2.51
N LEU A 57 -19.03 6.66 1.67
CA LEU A 57 -19.39 6.01 0.41
C LEU A 57 -18.26 6.11 -0.62
N ASP A 58 -17.56 7.24 -0.66
CA ASP A 58 -16.39 7.43 -1.51
C ASP A 58 -15.22 6.54 -1.04
N ASP A 59 -14.92 6.52 0.26
CA ASP A 59 -13.87 5.66 0.83
C ASP A 59 -14.14 4.16 0.58
N LEU A 60 -15.40 3.71 0.69
CA LEU A 60 -15.79 2.33 0.38
C LEU A 60 -15.67 2.02 -1.13
N GLY A 61 -16.02 2.97 -1.99
CA GLY A 61 -15.86 2.84 -3.44
C GLY A 61 -14.40 2.72 -3.85
N VAL A 62 -13.55 3.61 -3.32
CA VAL A 62 -12.10 3.60 -3.55
C VAL A 62 -11.48 2.30 -3.04
N LEU A 63 -11.87 1.84 -1.84
CA LEU A 63 -11.39 0.59 -1.27
C LEU A 63 -11.79 -0.63 -2.13
N ALA A 64 -13.03 -0.67 -2.62
CA ALA A 64 -13.51 -1.75 -3.48
C ALA A 64 -12.74 -1.81 -4.82
N ILE A 65 -12.50 -0.65 -5.43
CA ILE A 65 -11.71 -0.55 -6.68
C ILE A 65 -10.27 -0.98 -6.43
N ALA A 66 -9.65 -0.53 -5.34
CA ALA A 66 -8.28 -0.88 -4.98
C ALA A 66 -8.14 -2.39 -4.71
N MET A 67 -9.09 -2.99 -3.99
CA MET A 67 -9.14 -4.44 -3.76
C MET A 67 -9.27 -5.21 -5.07
N GLY A 68 -10.19 -4.80 -5.96
CA GLY A 68 -10.37 -5.44 -7.26
C GLY A 68 -9.12 -5.37 -8.14
N TYR A 69 -8.42 -4.23 -8.12
CA TYR A 69 -7.15 -4.07 -8.81
C TYR A 69 -6.05 -4.99 -8.24
N LEU A 70 -5.91 -5.03 -6.91
CA LEU A 70 -4.94 -5.89 -6.23
C LEU A 70 -5.17 -7.37 -6.49
N PHE A 71 -6.42 -7.82 -6.49
CA PHE A 71 -6.74 -9.22 -6.83
C PHE A 71 -6.33 -9.57 -8.26
N ARG A 72 -6.60 -8.69 -9.23
CA ARG A 72 -6.15 -8.90 -10.62
C ARG A 72 -4.64 -9.00 -10.74
N GLN A 73 -3.90 -8.12 -10.05
CA GLN A 73 -2.44 -8.16 -10.07
C GLN A 73 -1.89 -9.43 -9.41
N LEU A 74 -2.54 -9.90 -8.34
CA LEU A 74 -2.15 -11.14 -7.67
C LEU A 74 -2.33 -12.35 -8.59
N ASP A 75 -3.46 -12.45 -9.28
CA ASP A 75 -3.73 -13.53 -10.24
C ASP A 75 -2.73 -13.53 -11.41
N GLU A 76 -2.35 -12.35 -11.89
CA GLU A 76 -1.38 -12.21 -12.99
C GLU A 76 0.03 -12.58 -12.55
N TYR A 77 0.42 -12.23 -11.32
CA TYR A 77 1.68 -12.64 -10.74
C TYR A 77 1.75 -14.16 -10.56
N ASP A 78 0.68 -14.78 -10.04
CA ASP A 78 0.62 -16.23 -9.87
C ASP A 78 0.64 -16.97 -11.21
N ARG A 79 -0.05 -16.47 -12.23
CA ARG A 79 0.04 -17.02 -13.60
C ARG A 79 1.45 -16.92 -14.15
N THR A 80 2.06 -15.75 -14.08
CA THR A 80 3.43 -15.53 -14.58
C THR A 80 4.43 -16.45 -13.89
N LYS A 81 4.30 -16.63 -12.57
CA LYS A 81 5.18 -17.50 -11.79
C LYS A 81 4.97 -18.98 -12.09
N ARG A 82 3.73 -19.41 -12.34
CA ARG A 82 3.41 -20.78 -12.78
C ARG A 82 3.91 -21.06 -14.19
N LEU A 83 3.85 -20.08 -15.08
CA LEU A 83 4.41 -20.17 -16.43
C LEU A 83 5.94 -20.22 -16.41
N ALA A 84 6.59 -19.42 -15.53
CA ALA A 84 8.02 -19.50 -15.32
C ALA A 84 8.45 -20.84 -14.70
N ALA A 85 7.70 -21.36 -13.73
CA ALA A 85 7.98 -22.67 -13.13
C ALA A 85 7.76 -23.84 -14.11
N GLY A 86 6.65 -23.83 -14.86
CA GLY A 86 6.35 -24.85 -15.87
C GLY A 86 7.18 -24.73 -17.16
N GLY A 87 7.86 -23.61 -17.38
CA GLY A 87 8.85 -23.44 -18.45
C GLY A 87 10.23 -24.01 -18.07
N VAL A 88 10.58 -24.02 -16.78
CA VAL A 88 11.83 -24.62 -16.28
C VAL A 88 11.77 -26.14 -16.30
N GLU A 89 10.62 -26.75 -16.03
CA GLU A 89 10.46 -28.21 -16.08
C GLU A 89 10.53 -28.78 -17.51
N ARG A 90 10.05 -28.05 -18.53
CA ARG A 90 10.06 -28.51 -19.93
C ARG A 90 11.37 -28.31 -20.70
N SER A 91 12.36 -27.62 -20.13
CA SER A 91 13.68 -27.42 -20.75
C SER A 91 14.72 -28.47 -20.31
N SER A 92 14.33 -29.42 -19.46
CA SER A 92 15.21 -30.48 -18.93
C SER A 92 14.90 -31.86 -19.53
N GLU A 93 14.01 -31.94 -20.53
CA GLU A 93 13.70 -33.15 -21.32
C GLU A 93 14.23 -33.05 -22.75
#